data_AF-A0A7W2Y113-F1
#
_entry.id   AF-A0A7W2Y113-F1
#
_cell.length_a   1.000
_cell.length_b   1.000
_cell.length_c   1.000
_cell.angle_alpha   90.00
_cell.angle_beta   90.00
_cell.angle_gamma   90.00
#
_symmetry.space_group_name_H-M   'P 1'
#
loop_
_entity.id
_entity.type
_entity.pdbx_description
1 polymer ?
#
loop_
_entity_poly.entity_id
_entity_poly.type
_entity_poly.pdbx_seq_one_letter_code
_entity_poly.pdbx_strand_id
1 'polypeptide(L)'
;NYSITDQATASANVSTKAISISGITASNKTYDANTDAVLDVSGAAGWIAGDVVTVASTGTFDTKDVGTGKTVNLSATSYGGVDNTNYSITDQATASANVSTKAISISGITAGDKTYDANKVAVTDVTGAGGWIAGDVVTVASTGTFDTKDVGTGKTVALSTTYGGADNTNYSITDQATASADVSTKAISISGITAGDKTYDANTDAALDVSSAAGWIAGDVVTVASTGTFDTKHVGTGKTVNLSATSYGGADNTN
;
A
#
# COMPACT_ATOMS: atom_id res chain seq x y z
N ASN A 1 13.60 86.16 57.32
CA ASN A 1 14.56 85.85 56.25
C ASN A 1 14.98 84.40 56.37
N TYR A 2 14.56 83.54 55.43
CA TYR A 2 15.08 82.18 55.31
C TYR A 2 15.84 82.06 53.99
N SER A 3 16.98 81.36 54.02
CA SER A 3 17.70 80.89 52.83
C SER A 3 17.32 79.42 52.64
N ILE A 4 16.69 79.11 51.51
CA ILE A 4 16.32 77.75 51.12
C ILE A 4 17.36 77.26 50.12
N THR A 5 17.85 76.04 50.31
CA THR A 5 18.66 75.33 49.32
C THR A 5 17.80 74.19 48.78
N ASP A 6 17.55 74.19 47.47
CA ASP A 6 16.67 73.20 46.85
C ASP A 6 17.33 71.82 46.78
N GLN A 7 16.52 70.77 46.95
CA GLN A 7 16.97 69.40 46.76
C GLN A 7 17.21 69.13 45.28
N ALA A 8 18.48 68.95 44.88
CA ALA A 8 18.86 68.74 43.49
C ALA A 8 18.45 67.35 42.94
N THR A 9 18.47 66.32 43.78
CA THR A 9 18.18 64.94 43.38
C THR A 9 17.52 64.14 44.51
N ALA A 10 16.69 63.17 44.12
CA ALA A 10 16.19 62.10 44.97
C ALA A 10 16.43 60.75 44.26
N SER A 11 16.62 59.69 45.04
CA SER A 11 16.78 58.32 44.52
C SER A 11 15.53 57.50 44.79
N ALA A 12 15.12 56.68 43.82
CA ALA A 12 14.07 55.68 43.95
C ALA A 12 14.47 54.41 43.18
N ASN A 13 13.84 53.29 43.54
CA ASN A 13 14.00 52.04 42.83
C ASN A 13 12.87 51.86 41.81
N VAL A 14 13.19 51.28 40.65
CA VAL A 14 12.22 50.83 39.66
C VAL A 14 12.34 49.32 39.56
N SER A 15 11.24 48.61 39.79
CA SER A 15 11.16 47.16 39.65
C SER A 15 10.69 46.75 38.25
N THR A 16 11.08 45.56 37.79
CA THR A 16 10.57 44.96 36.56
C THR A 16 9.05 44.80 36.59
N LYS A 17 8.38 44.95 35.44
CA LYS A 17 6.96 44.67 35.29
C LYS A 17 6.73 43.20 34.94
N ALA A 18 5.84 42.52 35.67
CA ALA A 18 5.44 41.16 35.30
C ALA A 18 4.53 41.17 34.05
N ILE A 19 4.85 40.33 33.06
CA ILE A 19 4.05 40.14 31.84
C ILE A 19 3.93 38.66 31.47
N SER A 20 2.90 38.32 30.69
CA SER A 20 2.75 37.02 30.04
C SER A 20 2.79 37.20 28.54
N ILE A 21 3.57 36.37 27.85
CA ILE A 21 3.66 36.40 26.40
C ILE A 21 2.58 35.53 25.77
N SER A 22 2.01 36.01 24.68
CA SER A 22 1.10 35.25 23.82
C SER A 22 1.27 35.66 22.36
N GLY A 23 0.68 34.91 21.41
CA GLY A 23 0.70 35.24 19.98
C GLY A 23 1.80 34.55 19.16
N ILE A 24 2.61 33.68 19.76
CA ILE A 24 3.45 32.74 19.01
C ILE A 24 2.52 31.68 18.40
N THR A 25 2.63 31.48 17.09
CA THR A 25 1.83 30.49 16.35
C THR A 25 2.72 29.43 15.72
N ALA A 26 2.13 28.28 15.40
CA ALA A 26 2.80 27.20 14.70
C ALA A 26 2.15 26.97 13.33
N SER A 27 2.96 26.65 12.33
CA SER A 27 2.49 26.32 10.99
C SER A 27 2.04 24.87 10.91
N ASN A 28 0.98 24.63 10.14
CA ASN A 28 0.60 23.27 9.74
C ASN A 28 1.74 22.63 8.92
N LYS A 29 1.88 21.30 9.01
CA LYS A 29 2.84 20.54 8.19
C LYS A 29 2.22 19.29 7.58
N THR A 30 2.88 18.75 6.57
CA THR A 30 2.64 17.37 6.11
C THR A 30 3.52 16.43 6.90
N TYR A 31 3.03 15.22 7.16
CA TYR A 31 3.76 14.19 7.85
C TYR A 31 5.13 13.92 7.22
N ASP A 32 6.18 14.01 8.03
CA ASP A 32 7.58 13.85 7.64
C ASP A 32 8.35 12.94 8.61
N ALA A 33 7.64 12.21 9.48
CA ALA A 33 8.16 11.38 10.57
C ALA A 33 8.88 12.12 11.71
N ASN A 34 8.81 13.46 11.76
CA ASN A 34 9.49 14.28 12.76
C ASN A 34 8.50 15.13 13.57
N THR A 35 8.86 15.45 14.81
CA THR A 35 8.05 16.34 15.67
C THR A 35 8.39 17.82 15.50
N ASP A 36 9.37 18.20 14.69
CA ASP A 36 9.77 19.60 14.54
C ASP A 36 8.63 20.47 13.99
N ALA A 37 8.44 21.65 14.61
CA ALA A 37 7.45 22.64 14.19
C ALA A 37 8.12 23.92 13.68
N VAL A 38 7.51 24.54 12.67
CA VAL A 38 7.87 25.88 12.21
C VAL A 38 6.99 26.89 12.94
N LEU A 39 7.62 27.83 13.63
CA LEU A 39 6.95 28.85 14.42
C LEU A 39 6.94 30.20 13.73
N ASP A 40 5.87 30.96 13.93
CA ASP A 40 5.81 32.40 13.66
C ASP A 40 5.68 33.16 14.99
N VAL A 41 6.74 33.91 15.31
CA VAL A 41 6.86 34.73 16.53
C VAL A 41 6.54 36.20 16.29
N SER A 42 6.22 36.61 15.06
CA SER A 42 5.95 38.01 14.72
C SER A 42 4.70 38.57 15.41
N GLY A 43 3.77 37.69 15.79
CA GLY A 43 2.58 38.01 16.59
C GLY A 43 2.80 38.00 18.10
N ALA A 44 4.01 37.68 18.58
CA ALA A 44 4.29 37.65 20.01
C ALA A 44 4.06 39.04 20.63
N ALA A 45 3.34 39.08 21.75
CA ALA A 45 2.95 40.30 22.44
C ALA A 45 2.85 40.06 23.95
N GLY A 46 2.77 41.15 24.72
CA GLY A 46 2.64 41.15 26.18
C GLY A 46 3.35 42.31 26.87
N TRP A 47 4.28 42.96 26.17
CA TRP A 47 4.95 44.19 26.59
C TRP A 47 4.11 45.45 26.31
N ILE A 48 4.55 46.58 26.85
CA ILE A 48 3.90 47.89 26.66
C ILE A 48 4.10 48.36 25.21
N ALA A 49 3.07 48.99 24.65
CA ALA A 49 3.15 49.55 23.30
C ALA A 49 4.23 50.64 23.22
N GLY A 50 5.12 50.51 22.23
CA GLY A 50 6.28 51.38 22.05
C GLY A 50 7.60 50.75 22.50
N ASP A 51 7.55 49.72 23.35
CA ASP A 51 8.73 48.99 23.79
C ASP A 51 9.22 48.04 22.69
N VAL A 52 10.55 47.91 22.61
CA VAL A 52 11.26 47.08 21.64
C VAL A 52 11.74 45.81 22.34
N VAL A 53 10.99 44.73 22.12
CA VAL A 53 11.32 43.37 22.55
C VAL A 53 11.36 42.45 21.32
N THR A 54 12.41 41.63 21.19
CA THR A 54 12.52 40.59 20.16
C THR A 54 12.32 39.22 20.77
N VAL A 55 11.68 38.31 20.04
CA VAL A 55 11.40 36.94 20.50
C VAL A 55 12.04 35.94 19.55
N ALA A 56 12.67 34.91 20.10
CA ALA A 56 13.00 33.69 19.38
C ALA A 56 12.52 32.49 20.21
N SER A 57 11.99 31.46 19.55
CA SER A 57 11.50 30.24 20.20
C SER A 57 11.64 29.07 19.24
N THR A 58 11.68 27.86 19.79
CA THR A 58 11.63 26.61 19.04
C THR A 58 10.41 25.81 19.47
N GLY A 59 9.90 24.94 18.62
CA GLY A 59 8.68 24.20 18.92
C GLY A 59 8.70 22.78 18.38
N THR A 60 8.04 21.87 19.11
CA THR A 60 7.84 20.50 18.68
C THR A 60 6.38 20.09 18.88
N PHE A 61 5.79 19.40 17.90
CA PHE A 61 4.53 18.69 18.05
C PHE A 61 4.65 17.63 19.16
N ASP A 62 3.56 17.41 19.89
CA ASP A 62 3.41 16.38 20.91
C ASP A 62 3.65 14.96 20.38
N THR A 63 3.23 14.69 19.15
CA THR A 63 3.57 13.47 18.40
C THR A 63 3.83 13.79 16.93
N LYS A 64 4.57 12.92 16.24
CA LYS A 64 4.80 13.05 14.79
C LYS A 64 3.55 12.77 13.96
N ASP A 65 2.57 12.07 14.52
CA ASP A 65 1.45 11.49 13.77
C ASP A 65 0.43 12.54 13.31
N VAL A 66 -0.30 12.20 12.24
CA VAL A 66 -1.34 13.01 11.65
C VAL A 66 -2.44 13.34 12.65
N GLY A 67 -2.90 14.58 12.62
CA GLY A 67 -3.96 15.06 13.50
C GLY A 67 -4.27 16.53 13.30
N THR A 68 -5.46 16.94 13.75
CA THR A 68 -5.89 18.34 13.75
C THR A 68 -5.73 18.94 15.13
N GLY A 69 -5.40 20.23 15.19
CA GLY A 69 -5.27 20.97 16.44
C GLY A 69 -4.19 20.42 17.39
N LYS A 70 -3.18 19.74 16.86
CA LYS A 70 -2.12 19.12 17.66
C LYS A 70 -1.38 20.16 18.48
N THR A 71 -0.97 19.79 19.69
CA THR A 71 -0.21 20.68 20.57
C THR A 71 1.21 20.81 20.07
N VAL A 72 1.69 22.05 19.96
CA VAL A 72 3.09 22.37 19.73
C VAL A 72 3.65 22.95 21.02
N ASN A 73 4.56 22.22 21.67
CA ASN A 73 5.23 22.67 22.87
C ASN A 73 6.32 23.67 22.49
N LEU A 74 6.25 24.88 23.04
CA LEU A 74 7.24 25.92 22.82
C LEU A 74 8.38 25.75 23.83
N SER A 75 9.63 25.90 23.36
CA SER A 75 10.83 25.72 24.17
C SER A 75 11.97 26.59 23.69
N ALA A 76 13.01 26.73 24.52
CA ALA A 76 14.16 27.60 24.25
C ALA A 76 13.76 29.03 23.88
N THR A 77 12.68 29.53 24.50
CA THR A 77 12.21 30.89 24.27
C THR A 77 13.22 31.88 24.84
N SER A 78 13.61 32.84 24.03
CA SER A 78 14.55 33.89 24.40
C SER A 78 14.02 35.26 23.99
N TYR A 79 14.32 36.24 24.84
CA TYR A 79 13.89 37.61 24.68
C TYR A 79 15.11 38.52 24.57
N GLY A 80 15.03 39.48 23.66
CA GLY A 80 16.05 40.49 23.41
C GLY A 80 15.41 41.85 23.13
N GLY A 81 16.17 42.79 22.62
CA GLY A 81 15.72 44.18 22.44
C GLY A 81 16.04 45.06 23.63
N VAL A 82 16.03 46.38 23.41
CA VAL A 82 16.49 47.37 24.39
C VAL A 82 15.60 47.44 25.64
N ASP A 83 14.32 47.05 25.53
CA ASP A 83 13.36 47.14 26.62
C ASP A 83 13.10 45.81 27.33
N ASN A 84 13.70 44.70 26.90
CA ASN A 84 13.46 43.37 27.48
C ASN A 84 13.74 43.31 28.99
N THR A 85 14.81 43.95 29.46
CA THR A 85 15.21 43.93 30.88
C THR A 85 14.22 44.66 31.80
N ASN A 86 13.25 45.39 31.23
CA ASN A 86 12.19 46.04 32.01
C ASN A 86 11.12 45.04 32.50
N TYR A 87 11.18 43.79 32.05
CA TYR A 87 10.12 42.79 32.24
C TYR A 87 10.57 41.57 33.04
N SER A 88 9.65 41.04 33.85
CA SER A 88 9.69 39.68 34.37
C SER A 88 8.68 38.86 33.58
N ILE A 89 9.18 37.92 32.76
CA ILE A 89 8.41 37.30 31.68
C ILE A 89 7.90 35.91 32.08
N THR A 90 6.61 35.67 31.79
CA THR A 90 6.01 34.32 31.77
C THR A 90 5.79 33.90 30.33
N ASP A 91 6.39 32.79 29.93
CA ASP A 91 6.38 32.32 28.54
C ASP A 91 5.01 31.78 28.10
N GLN A 92 4.72 31.91 26.80
CA GLN A 92 3.68 31.11 26.16
C GLN A 92 4.17 29.65 26.12
N ALA A 93 3.45 28.73 26.75
CA ALA A 93 3.88 27.33 26.83
C ALA A 93 3.61 26.54 25.54
N THR A 94 2.50 26.82 24.86
CA THR A 94 2.05 26.01 23.71
C THR A 94 1.45 26.85 22.58
N ALA A 95 1.51 26.30 21.38
CA ALA A 95 0.73 26.68 20.22
C ALA A 95 -0.05 25.46 19.69
N SER A 96 -0.80 25.63 18.60
CA SER A 96 -1.52 24.54 17.94
C SER A 96 -1.36 24.61 16.43
N ALA A 97 -1.25 23.44 15.79
CA ALA A 97 -1.18 23.29 14.35
C ALA A 97 -1.66 21.89 13.91
N ASN A 98 -1.93 21.70 12.63
CA ASN A 98 -2.31 20.42 12.04
C ASN A 98 -1.09 19.71 11.44
N VAL A 99 -1.09 18.38 11.51
CA VAL A 99 -0.24 17.50 10.70
C VAL A 99 -1.13 16.76 9.71
N SER A 100 -0.95 16.99 8.42
CA SER A 100 -1.70 16.32 7.34
C SER A 100 -1.00 15.06 6.84
N THR A 101 -1.77 14.15 6.24
CA THR A 101 -1.23 12.91 5.68
C THR A 101 -0.23 13.17 4.57
N LYS A 102 0.79 12.32 4.49
CA LYS A 102 1.72 12.31 3.35
C LYS A 102 1.16 11.45 2.23
N ALA A 103 1.00 12.01 1.04
CA ALA A 103 0.60 11.25 -0.13
C ALA A 103 1.74 10.31 -0.59
N ILE A 104 1.43 9.03 -0.79
CA ILE A 104 2.37 8.03 -1.32
C ILE A 104 1.66 7.14 -2.35
N SER A 105 2.45 6.56 -3.26
CA SER A 105 2.00 5.53 -4.19
C SER A 105 2.76 4.25 -3.90
N ILE A 106 2.03 3.15 -3.74
CA ILE A 106 2.63 1.83 -3.51
C ILE A 106 2.98 1.20 -4.85
N SER A 107 4.13 0.54 -4.89
CA SER A 107 4.60 -0.26 -6.01
C SER A 107 5.46 -1.42 -5.48
N GLY A 108 5.77 -2.41 -6.33
CA GLY A 108 6.62 -3.54 -5.98
C GLY A 108 5.89 -4.78 -5.46
N ILE A 109 4.55 -4.78 -5.46
CA ILE A 109 3.77 -6.01 -5.27
C ILE A 109 3.87 -6.82 -6.56
N THR A 110 4.24 -8.09 -6.45
CA THR A 110 4.34 -9.01 -7.59
C THR A 110 3.32 -10.13 -7.49
N ALA A 111 3.02 -10.76 -8.62
CA ALA A 111 2.20 -11.96 -8.68
C ALA A 111 3.07 -13.12 -9.17
N GLY A 112 2.83 -14.31 -8.64
CA GLY A 112 3.54 -15.52 -9.03
C GLY A 112 2.88 -16.22 -10.22
N ASP A 113 3.72 -16.75 -11.10
CA ASP A 113 3.30 -17.64 -12.18
C ASP A 113 2.63 -18.89 -11.61
N LYS A 114 1.73 -19.50 -12.39
CA LYS A 114 1.06 -20.74 -12.01
C LYS A 114 0.90 -21.71 -13.17
N THR A 115 0.60 -22.96 -12.83
CA THR A 115 0.07 -23.94 -13.78
C THR A 115 -1.46 -23.86 -13.77
N TYR A 116 -2.09 -24.06 -14.93
CA TYR A 116 -3.53 -24.07 -15.07
C TYR A 116 -4.19 -25.01 -14.06
N ASP A 117 -5.18 -24.50 -13.35
CA ASP A 117 -5.92 -25.21 -12.30
C ASP A 117 -7.42 -24.87 -12.30
N ALA A 118 -7.90 -24.33 -13.44
CA ALA A 118 -9.25 -23.84 -13.67
C ALA A 118 -9.72 -22.69 -12.77
N ASN A 119 -8.83 -22.06 -11.99
CA ASN A 119 -9.15 -20.89 -11.18
C ASN A 119 -8.28 -19.67 -11.51
N LYS A 120 -8.79 -18.49 -11.16
CA LYS A 120 -8.13 -17.20 -11.42
C LYS A 120 -7.29 -16.69 -10.25
N VAL A 121 -7.11 -17.47 -9.19
CA VAL A 121 -6.40 -16.99 -8.00
C VAL A 121 -4.90 -16.92 -8.30
N ALA A 122 -4.29 -15.78 -7.96
CA ALA A 122 -2.85 -15.59 -8.02
C ALA A 122 -2.27 -15.50 -6.60
N VAL A 123 -1.07 -16.07 -6.43
CA VAL A 123 -0.26 -15.83 -5.23
C VAL A 123 0.46 -14.51 -5.42
N THR A 124 0.44 -13.66 -4.39
CA THR A 124 1.09 -12.34 -4.39
C THR A 124 2.28 -12.32 -3.46
N ASP A 125 3.28 -11.51 -3.80
CA ASP A 125 4.42 -11.19 -2.94
C ASP A 125 4.48 -9.68 -2.72
N VAL A 126 4.43 -9.28 -1.45
CA VAL A 126 4.40 -7.89 -0.99
C VAL A 126 5.75 -7.43 -0.41
N THR A 127 6.78 -8.27 -0.43
CA THR A 127 8.10 -7.94 0.15
C THR A 127 8.76 -6.73 -0.53
N GLY A 128 8.44 -6.49 -1.79
CA GLY A 128 8.87 -5.30 -2.54
C GLY A 128 7.98 -4.06 -2.36
N ALA A 129 6.85 -4.18 -1.65
CA ALA A 129 5.95 -3.05 -1.41
C ALA A 129 6.64 -1.96 -0.59
N GLY A 130 6.52 -0.70 -1.02
CA GLY A 130 7.16 0.42 -0.36
C GLY A 130 6.55 1.77 -0.75
N GLY A 131 7.14 2.85 -0.25
CA GLY A 131 6.71 4.23 -0.51
C GLY A 131 6.62 5.11 0.75
N TRP A 132 6.63 4.50 1.93
CA TRP A 132 6.66 5.18 3.22
C TRP A 132 8.08 5.64 3.61
N ILE A 133 8.16 6.49 4.63
CA ILE A 133 9.41 7.00 5.19
C ILE A 133 10.14 5.86 5.91
N ALA A 134 11.47 5.81 5.76
CA ALA A 134 12.29 4.79 6.42
C ALA A 134 12.15 4.87 7.95
N GLY A 135 11.92 3.72 8.59
CA GLY A 135 11.66 3.61 10.02
C GLY A 135 10.18 3.53 10.40
N ASP A 136 9.27 3.92 9.50
CA ASP A 136 7.84 3.77 9.73
C ASP A 136 7.41 2.30 9.62
N VAL A 137 6.45 1.95 10.48
CA VAL A 137 5.85 0.63 10.58
C VAL A 137 4.53 0.62 9.80
N VAL A 138 4.62 0.17 8.55
CA VAL A 138 3.48 -0.11 7.67
C VAL A 138 3.51 -1.58 7.27
N THR A 139 2.40 -2.29 7.48
CA THR A 139 2.23 -3.68 7.06
C THR A 139 1.35 -3.73 5.82
N VAL A 140 1.71 -4.60 4.86
CA VAL A 140 0.97 -4.77 3.61
C VAL A 140 0.48 -6.21 3.50
N ALA A 141 -0.77 -6.39 3.08
CA ALA A 141 -1.28 -7.67 2.62
C ALA A 141 -1.95 -7.47 1.26
N SER A 142 -1.85 -8.44 0.37
CA SER A 142 -2.44 -8.34 -0.97
C SER A 142 -3.00 -9.68 -1.42
N THR A 143 -4.07 -9.63 -2.20
CA THR A 143 -4.62 -10.78 -2.93
C THR A 143 -4.60 -10.47 -4.43
N GLY A 144 -4.43 -11.50 -5.27
CA GLY A 144 -4.33 -11.33 -6.71
C GLY A 144 -5.37 -12.19 -7.45
N THR A 145 -5.91 -11.66 -8.55
CA THR A 145 -6.80 -12.39 -9.45
C THR A 145 -6.39 -12.16 -10.90
N PHE A 146 -6.07 -13.25 -11.63
CA PHE A 146 -5.86 -13.21 -13.08
C PHE A 146 -7.13 -12.75 -13.80
N ASP A 147 -6.95 -12.03 -14.90
CA ASP A 147 -8.02 -11.61 -15.81
C ASP A 147 -8.87 -12.78 -16.31
N THR A 148 -8.22 -13.85 -16.76
CA THR A 148 -8.82 -15.13 -17.14
C THR A 148 -8.07 -16.30 -16.50
N LYS A 149 -8.72 -17.46 -16.42
CA LYS A 149 -8.09 -18.69 -15.93
C LYS A 149 -7.14 -19.30 -16.96
N ASP A 150 -7.26 -18.91 -18.22
CA ASP A 150 -6.66 -19.60 -19.37
C ASP A 150 -5.15 -19.33 -19.47
N VAL A 151 -4.44 -20.25 -20.10
CA VAL A 151 -3.00 -20.18 -20.33
C VAL A 151 -2.61 -18.92 -21.11
N GLY A 152 -1.49 -18.32 -20.72
CA GLY A 152 -0.95 -17.14 -21.37
C GLY A 152 0.22 -16.54 -20.61
N THR A 153 1.04 -15.77 -21.31
CA THR A 153 2.18 -15.05 -20.75
C THR A 153 1.84 -13.60 -20.47
N GLY A 154 2.42 -13.02 -19.42
CA GLY A 154 2.26 -11.62 -19.06
C GLY A 154 0.81 -11.25 -18.73
N LYS A 155 0.02 -12.21 -18.22
CA LYS A 155 -1.40 -11.98 -17.93
C LYS A 155 -1.55 -10.94 -16.83
N THR A 156 -2.62 -10.14 -16.93
CA THR A 156 -2.90 -9.11 -15.92
C THR A 156 -3.45 -9.77 -14.65
N VAL A 157 -2.83 -9.44 -13.52
CA VAL A 157 -3.32 -9.82 -12.19
C VAL A 157 -3.85 -8.56 -11.51
N ALA A 158 -5.15 -8.49 -11.28
CA ALA A 158 -5.76 -7.45 -10.48
C ALA A 158 -5.40 -7.65 -9.01
N LEU A 159 -4.89 -6.61 -8.36
CA LEU A 159 -4.48 -6.63 -6.96
C LEU A 159 -5.57 -6.00 -6.08
N SER A 160 -5.78 -6.59 -4.90
CA SER A 160 -6.56 -5.99 -3.83
C SER A 160 -5.70 -5.98 -2.57
N THR A 161 -5.34 -4.79 -2.11
CA THR A 161 -4.32 -4.56 -1.09
C THR A 161 -4.93 -3.94 0.15
N THR A 162 -4.43 -4.33 1.32
CA THR A 162 -4.78 -3.74 2.61
C THR A 162 -3.52 -3.32 3.36
N TYR A 163 -3.65 -2.25 4.14
CA TYR A 163 -2.55 -1.67 4.90
C TYR A 163 -2.88 -1.60 6.38
N GLY A 164 -1.85 -1.74 7.20
CA GLY A 164 -1.93 -1.65 8.65
C GLY A 164 -0.59 -1.22 9.24
N GLY A 165 -0.39 -1.43 10.54
CA GLY A 165 0.79 -0.95 11.25
C GLY A 165 0.56 0.41 11.91
N ALA A 166 1.46 0.76 12.84
CA ALA A 166 1.30 1.94 13.70
C ALA A 166 1.30 3.25 12.91
N ASP A 167 2.00 3.30 11.78
CA ASP A 167 2.23 4.53 11.03
C ASP A 167 1.36 4.64 9.77
N ASN A 168 0.53 3.64 9.46
CA ASN A 168 -0.29 3.61 8.25
C ASN A 168 -1.22 4.83 8.10
N THR A 169 -1.82 5.28 9.21
CA THR A 169 -2.75 6.41 9.20
C THR A 169 -2.07 7.75 8.90
N ASN A 170 -0.73 7.79 8.89
CA ASN A 170 0.02 8.99 8.53
C ASN A 170 0.11 9.20 7.00
N TYR A 171 -0.40 8.26 6.22
CA TYR A 171 -0.30 8.26 4.76
C TYR A 171 -1.67 8.35 4.07
N SER A 172 -1.70 9.04 2.94
CA SER A 172 -2.75 8.92 1.94
C SER A 172 -2.22 8.04 0.82
N ILE A 173 -2.72 6.81 0.74
CA ILE A 173 -2.13 5.75 -0.09
C ILE A 173 -2.85 5.67 -1.44
N THR A 174 -2.08 5.65 -2.52
CA THR A 174 -2.52 5.23 -3.86
C THR A 174 -2.02 3.82 -4.15
N ASP A 175 -2.93 2.91 -4.47
CA ASP A 175 -2.63 1.49 -4.66
C ASP A 175 -1.94 1.16 -5.99
N GLN A 176 -1.10 0.13 -5.96
CA GLN A 176 -0.73 -0.61 -7.16
C GLN A 176 -1.91 -1.47 -7.60
N ALA A 177 -2.59 -1.09 -8.68
CA ALA A 177 -3.80 -1.77 -9.13
C ALA A 177 -3.55 -3.15 -9.75
N THR A 178 -2.39 -3.36 -10.39
CA THR A 178 -2.11 -4.58 -11.15
C THR A 178 -0.67 -5.05 -11.02
N ALA A 179 -0.48 -6.36 -11.23
CA ALA A 179 0.79 -7.02 -11.50
C ALA A 179 0.67 -7.88 -12.76
N SER A 180 1.74 -8.56 -13.14
CA SER A 180 1.77 -9.48 -14.27
C SER A 180 2.37 -10.82 -13.86
N ALA A 181 1.82 -11.91 -14.40
CA ALA A 181 2.31 -13.27 -14.18
C ALA A 181 1.84 -14.20 -15.32
N ASP A 182 2.48 -15.36 -15.45
CA ASP A 182 2.17 -16.36 -16.46
C ASP A 182 1.23 -17.45 -15.91
N VAL A 183 0.37 -17.98 -16.79
CA VAL A 183 -0.35 -19.24 -16.57
C VAL A 183 0.16 -20.24 -17.60
N SER A 184 0.81 -21.30 -17.12
CA SER A 184 1.38 -22.39 -17.92
C SER A 184 0.41 -23.56 -18.07
N THR A 185 0.58 -24.35 -19.13
CA THR A 185 -0.31 -25.48 -19.44
C THR A 185 -0.26 -26.56 -18.38
N LYS A 186 -1.40 -27.22 -18.14
CA LYS A 186 -1.45 -28.41 -17.28
C LYS A 186 -1.32 -29.68 -18.11
N ALA A 187 -0.30 -30.48 -17.84
CA ALA A 187 -0.20 -31.82 -18.42
C ALA A 187 -1.33 -32.73 -17.88
N ILE A 188 -2.08 -33.35 -18.78
CA ILE A 188 -3.15 -34.31 -18.47
C ILE A 188 -2.96 -35.62 -19.23
N SER A 189 -3.61 -36.69 -18.78
CA SER A 189 -3.70 -37.96 -19.49
C SER A 189 -5.17 -38.27 -19.78
N ILE A 190 -5.47 -38.57 -21.05
CA ILE A 190 -6.83 -38.88 -21.48
C ILE A 190 -7.10 -40.38 -21.37
N SER A 191 -8.28 -40.73 -20.86
CA SER A 191 -8.78 -42.10 -20.73
C SER A 191 -10.26 -42.17 -21.11
N GLY A 192 -10.85 -43.38 -21.16
CA GLY A 192 -12.29 -43.56 -21.37
C GLY A 192 -12.75 -43.64 -22.82
N ILE A 193 -11.83 -43.61 -23.78
CA ILE A 193 -12.12 -43.96 -25.19
C ILE A 193 -12.26 -45.49 -25.27
N THR A 194 -13.38 -45.96 -25.83
CA THR A 194 -13.63 -47.39 -26.02
C THR A 194 -13.84 -47.70 -27.50
N ALA A 195 -13.67 -48.97 -27.87
CA ALA A 195 -13.96 -49.46 -29.22
C ALA A 195 -15.11 -50.45 -29.16
N GLY A 196 -16.05 -50.33 -30.10
CA GLY A 196 -17.16 -51.26 -30.23
C GLY A 196 -16.72 -52.58 -30.88
N ASP A 197 -17.39 -53.67 -30.52
CA ASP A 197 -17.30 -54.93 -31.24
C ASP A 197 -17.77 -54.75 -32.70
N LYS A 198 -17.20 -55.55 -33.61
CA LYS A 198 -17.65 -55.57 -35.01
C LYS A 198 -17.80 -56.97 -35.57
N THR A 199 -18.68 -57.10 -36.57
CA THR A 199 -18.75 -58.27 -37.44
C THR A 199 -17.59 -58.23 -38.45
N TYR A 200 -17.00 -59.38 -38.74
CA TYR A 200 -15.90 -59.48 -39.70
C TYR A 200 -16.28 -58.96 -41.10
N ASP A 201 -15.49 -58.02 -41.61
CA ASP A 201 -15.67 -57.33 -42.90
C ASP A 201 -14.35 -57.22 -43.70
N ALA A 202 -13.34 -57.98 -43.29
CA ALA A 202 -11.99 -58.02 -43.88
C ALA A 202 -11.14 -56.72 -43.79
N ASN A 203 -11.58 -55.68 -43.07
CA ASN A 203 -10.77 -54.49 -42.76
C ASN A 203 -10.39 -54.44 -41.26
N THR A 204 -9.54 -53.49 -40.88
CA THR A 204 -9.11 -53.28 -39.49
C THR A 204 -9.78 -52.10 -38.80
N ASP A 205 -10.72 -51.42 -39.45
CA ASP A 205 -11.32 -50.19 -38.90
C ASP A 205 -12.12 -50.50 -37.64
N ALA A 206 -11.96 -49.66 -36.61
CA ALA A 206 -12.69 -49.76 -35.35
C ALA A 206 -13.63 -48.54 -35.19
N ALA A 207 -14.88 -48.82 -34.83
CA ALA A 207 -15.80 -47.78 -34.38
C ALA A 207 -15.48 -47.41 -32.94
N LEU A 208 -15.11 -46.15 -32.69
CA LEU A 208 -14.76 -45.66 -31.36
C LEU A 208 -15.92 -44.92 -30.71
N ASP A 209 -16.07 -45.09 -29.40
CA ASP A 209 -16.91 -44.25 -28.55
C ASP A 209 -16.00 -43.40 -27.64
N VAL A 210 -16.08 -42.08 -27.85
CA VAL A 210 -15.34 -41.06 -27.10
C VAL A 210 -16.22 -40.32 -26.10
N SER A 211 -17.50 -40.69 -25.95
CA SER A 211 -18.45 -39.99 -25.07
C SER A 211 -18.06 -40.04 -23.59
N SER A 212 -17.29 -41.06 -23.20
CA SER A 212 -16.75 -41.23 -21.85
C SER A 212 -15.29 -40.79 -21.73
N ALA A 213 -14.74 -40.11 -22.75
CA ALA A 213 -13.39 -39.58 -22.67
C ALA A 213 -13.28 -38.57 -21.51
N ALA A 214 -12.21 -38.65 -20.74
CA ALA A 214 -11.98 -37.82 -19.56
C ALA A 214 -10.48 -37.62 -19.29
N GLY A 215 -10.14 -36.65 -18.45
CA GLY A 215 -8.76 -36.35 -18.04
C GLY A 215 -8.49 -34.87 -17.77
N TRP A 216 -9.37 -33.99 -18.23
CA TRP A 216 -9.35 -32.54 -17.95
C TRP A 216 -9.98 -32.19 -16.59
N ILE A 217 -9.88 -30.92 -16.19
CA ILE A 217 -10.46 -30.45 -14.93
C ILE A 217 -11.98 -30.37 -15.07
N ALA A 218 -12.72 -30.74 -14.03
CA ALA A 218 -14.18 -30.69 -14.04
C ALA A 218 -14.67 -29.26 -14.36
N GLY A 219 -15.54 -29.14 -15.36
CA GLY A 219 -16.03 -27.86 -15.87
C GLY A 219 -15.33 -27.36 -17.13
N ASP A 220 -14.15 -27.89 -17.47
CA ASP A 220 -13.49 -27.59 -18.74
C ASP A 220 -14.26 -28.19 -19.93
N VAL A 221 -14.27 -27.44 -21.03
CA VAL A 221 -14.87 -27.82 -22.31
C VAL A 221 -13.77 -28.30 -23.25
N VAL A 222 -13.60 -29.61 -23.28
CA VAL A 222 -12.68 -30.32 -24.19
C VAL A 222 -13.49 -31.29 -25.05
N THR A 223 -13.22 -31.30 -26.36
CA THR A 223 -13.75 -32.28 -27.31
C THR A 223 -12.65 -33.23 -27.76
N VAL A 224 -12.99 -34.50 -27.96
CA VAL A 224 -12.07 -35.53 -28.41
C VAL A 224 -12.59 -36.10 -29.73
N ALA A 225 -11.71 -36.21 -30.72
CA ALA A 225 -11.94 -37.03 -31.90
C ALA A 225 -10.74 -37.97 -32.06
N SER A 226 -11.01 -39.23 -32.39
CA SER A 226 -9.96 -40.22 -32.63
C SER A 226 -10.44 -41.19 -33.69
N THR A 227 -9.49 -41.76 -34.42
CA THR A 227 -9.71 -42.97 -35.23
C THR A 227 -9.01 -44.13 -34.55
N GLY A 228 -9.36 -45.36 -34.93
CA GLY A 228 -8.70 -46.53 -34.38
C GLY A 228 -8.78 -47.71 -35.32
N THR A 229 -7.80 -48.62 -35.19
CA THR A 229 -7.77 -49.87 -35.95
C THR A 229 -7.49 -51.05 -35.03
N PHE A 230 -8.21 -52.15 -35.22
CA PHE A 230 -7.84 -53.43 -34.64
C PHE A 230 -6.45 -53.86 -35.10
N ASP A 231 -5.72 -54.51 -34.19
CA ASP A 231 -4.38 -55.06 -34.41
C ASP A 231 -4.26 -55.93 -35.67
N THR A 232 -5.30 -56.72 -35.97
CA THR A 232 -5.41 -57.54 -37.17
C THR A 232 -6.87 -57.66 -37.63
N LYS A 233 -7.09 -57.98 -38.91
CA LYS A 233 -8.45 -58.23 -39.44
C LYS A 233 -9.10 -59.53 -38.96
N HIS A 234 -8.33 -60.45 -38.40
CA HIS A 234 -8.82 -61.80 -38.05
C HIS A 234 -9.73 -61.78 -36.83
N VAL A 235 -10.76 -62.63 -36.85
CA VAL A 235 -11.71 -62.82 -35.73
C VAL A 235 -10.95 -63.27 -34.48
N GLY A 236 -11.27 -62.66 -33.34
CA GLY A 236 -10.70 -62.98 -32.04
C GLY A 236 -11.40 -62.19 -30.94
N THR A 237 -11.24 -62.61 -29.70
CA THR A 237 -11.76 -61.90 -28.52
C THR A 237 -10.65 -61.05 -27.90
N GLY A 238 -11.01 -59.92 -27.27
CA GLY A 238 -10.04 -59.05 -26.58
C GLY A 238 -8.97 -58.46 -27.48
N LYS A 239 -9.29 -58.21 -28.76
CA LYS A 239 -8.36 -57.63 -29.73
C LYS A 239 -7.92 -56.24 -29.30
N THR A 240 -6.63 -55.92 -29.47
CA THR A 240 -6.12 -54.56 -29.25
C THR A 240 -6.62 -53.63 -30.34
N VAL A 241 -7.08 -52.43 -29.95
CA VAL A 241 -7.37 -51.34 -30.88
C VAL A 241 -6.32 -50.25 -30.67
N ASN A 242 -5.56 -49.98 -31.73
CA ASN A 242 -4.56 -48.92 -31.74
C ASN A 242 -5.27 -47.62 -32.12
N LEU A 243 -5.22 -46.62 -31.23
CA LEU A 243 -5.75 -45.29 -31.52
C LEU A 243 -4.79 -44.53 -32.44
N SER A 244 -5.35 -43.85 -33.44
CA SER A 244 -4.62 -43.02 -34.40
C SER A 244 -5.35 -41.69 -34.62
N ALA A 245 -4.60 -40.65 -35.00
CA ALA A 245 -5.15 -39.32 -35.32
C ALA A 245 -6.05 -38.75 -34.20
N THR A 246 -5.64 -38.90 -32.94
CA THR A 246 -6.35 -38.28 -31.82
C THR A 246 -6.15 -36.77 -31.87
N SER A 247 -7.24 -36.03 -31.98
CA SER A 247 -7.27 -34.57 -31.95
C SER A 247 -8.15 -34.08 -30.80
N TYR A 248 -7.73 -32.97 -30.21
CA TYR A 248 -8.44 -32.32 -29.12
C TYR A 248 -8.90 -30.94 -29.56
N GLY A 249 -10.07 -30.52 -29.08
CA GLY A 249 -10.66 -29.22 -29.35
C GLY A 249 -11.49 -28.73 -28.17
N GLY A 250 -12.29 -27.69 -28.38
CA GLY A 250 -13.05 -27.04 -27.30
C GLY A 250 -12.34 -25.81 -26.76
N ALA A 251 -13.05 -25.03 -25.95
CA ALA A 251 -12.60 -23.72 -25.49
C ALA A 251 -11.36 -23.82 -24.56
N ASP A 252 -11.20 -24.95 -23.87
CA ASP A 252 -10.18 -25.13 -22.84
C ASP A 252 -9.03 -26.05 -23.27
N ASN A 253 -8.98 -26.48 -24.54
CA ASN A 253 -7.98 -27.43 -25.02
C ASN A 253 -6.53 -26.92 -24.98
N THR A 254 -6.33 -25.60 -24.94
CA THR A 254 -4.99 -24.99 -24.88
C THR A 254 -4.51 -24.72 -23.46
N ASN A 255 -5.30 -25.11 -22.45
CA ASN A 255 -5.03 -24.88 -21.03
C ASN A 255 -4.26 -26.02 -20.37
#